data_AF-A0A5C7FJM2-F1
#
_entry.id   AF-A0A5C7FJM2-F1
#
_cell.length_a   1.000
_cell.length_b   1.000
_cell.length_c   1.000
_cell.angle_alpha   90.00
_cell.angle_beta   90.00
_cell.angle_gamma   90.00
#
_symmetry.space_group_name_H-M   'P 1'
#
loop_
_entity.id
_entity.type
_entity.pdbx_description
1 polymer ?
#
loop_
_entity_poly.entity_id
_entity_poly.type
_entity_poly.pdbx_seq_one_letter_code
_entity_poly.pdbx_strand_id
1 'polypeptide(L)'
;MTRLPCLLLLISLFCSCGGRNFDESKIPADQRNTELAFKRMAQHGGLEPVLEENQNFANWQFHVSSVSETSVLGSDPVKNLHLNDRSGIEYIVSSASTPEAVLDGIDFGYGFASGKVISVERDLAAGEIIAEISLLSWKNRD
;
A
#
# COMPACT_ATOMS: atom_id res chain seq x y z
N MET A 1 -39.53 23.22 -40.09
CA MET A 1 -39.12 22.02 -39.32
C MET A 1 -37.62 21.79 -39.49
N THR A 2 -36.75 22.59 -38.86
CA THR A 2 -35.28 22.59 -39.09
C THR A 2 -34.49 22.92 -37.82
N ARG A 3 -34.90 22.42 -36.64
CA ARG A 3 -34.17 22.63 -35.37
C ARG A 3 -33.55 21.36 -34.77
N LEU A 4 -33.85 20.19 -35.32
CA LEU A 4 -33.33 18.90 -34.86
C LEU A 4 -31.83 18.65 -35.17
N PRO A 5 -31.28 19.04 -36.35
CA PRO A 5 -29.88 18.71 -36.66
C PRO A 5 -28.88 19.56 -35.88
N CYS A 6 -29.27 20.74 -35.41
CA CYS A 6 -28.40 21.63 -34.63
C CYS A 6 -28.21 21.14 -33.19
N LEU A 7 -29.24 20.50 -32.62
CA LEU A 7 -29.17 19.92 -31.26
C LEU A 7 -28.26 18.67 -31.21
N LEU A 8 -28.29 17.84 -32.26
CA LEU A 8 -27.44 16.65 -32.36
C LEU A 8 -25.95 17.00 -32.50
N LEU A 9 -25.63 18.10 -33.19
CA LEU A 9 -24.25 18.57 -33.36
C LEU A 9 -23.67 19.09 -32.02
N LEU A 10 -24.49 19.77 -31.21
CA LEU A 10 -24.12 20.22 -29.86
C LEU A 10 -23.85 19.04 -28.91
N ILE A 11 -24.64 17.96 -28.96
CA ILE A 11 -24.44 16.78 -28.10
C ILE A 11 -23.13 16.05 -28.45
N SER A 12 -22.76 15.99 -29.74
CA SER A 12 -21.50 15.34 -30.15
C SER A 12 -20.23 16.11 -29.73
N LEU A 13 -20.31 17.43 -29.53
CA LEU A 13 -19.21 18.26 -29.02
C LEU A 13 -18.99 18.10 -27.51
N PHE A 14 -20.03 17.77 -26.74
CA PHE A 14 -19.88 17.54 -25.28
C PHE A 14 -19.41 16.12 -24.93
N CYS A 15 -19.60 15.13 -25.81
CA CYS A 15 -19.13 13.75 -25.58
C CYS A 15 -17.65 13.51 -25.90
N SER A 16 -16.92 14.46 -26.51
CA SER A 16 -15.49 14.30 -26.85
C SER A 16 -14.52 14.82 -25.77
N CYS A 17 -15.03 15.41 -24.68
CA CYS A 17 -14.22 15.83 -23.53
C CYS A 17 -14.13 14.75 -22.42
N GLY A 18 -14.52 13.50 -22.72
CA GLY A 18 -14.26 12.35 -21.85
C GLY A 18 -12.87 11.79 -22.12
N GLY A 19 -11.82 12.50 -21.67
CA GLY A 19 -10.43 12.11 -21.87
C GLY A 19 -10.13 10.74 -21.26
N ARG A 20 -10.11 9.69 -22.09
CA ARG A 20 -9.69 8.32 -21.73
C ARG A 20 -8.17 8.13 -21.78
N ASN A 21 -7.42 9.20 -21.56
CA ASN A 21 -5.95 9.20 -21.54
C ASN A 21 -5.45 9.71 -20.18
N PHE A 22 -6.15 9.38 -19.10
CA PHE A 22 -5.63 9.62 -17.76
C PHE A 22 -4.57 8.55 -17.49
N ASP A 23 -3.35 8.87 -17.89
CA ASP A 23 -2.17 8.08 -17.57
C ASP A 23 -1.83 8.34 -16.10
N GLU A 24 -2.34 7.48 -15.21
CA GLU A 24 -2.13 7.56 -13.76
C GLU A 24 -0.65 7.57 -13.38
N SER A 25 0.24 7.11 -14.27
CA SER A 25 1.69 7.14 -14.07
C SER A 25 2.31 8.55 -14.17
N LYS A 26 1.57 9.54 -14.69
CA LYS A 26 2.02 10.93 -14.84
C LYS A 26 1.58 11.88 -13.72
N ILE A 27 0.83 11.38 -12.74
CA ILE A 27 0.41 12.19 -11.60
C ILE A 27 1.64 12.44 -10.71
N PRO A 28 2.00 13.71 -10.42
CA PRO A 28 3.05 14.04 -9.47
C PRO A 28 2.81 13.32 -8.14
N ALA A 29 3.86 12.82 -7.49
CA ALA A 29 3.76 12.00 -6.28
C ALA A 29 2.87 12.66 -5.19
N ASP A 30 2.97 13.97 -5.03
CA ASP A 30 2.21 14.75 -4.06
C ASP A 30 0.71 14.77 -4.37
N GLN A 31 0.34 14.85 -5.66
CA GLN A 31 -1.06 14.81 -6.10
C GLN A 31 -1.63 13.40 -6.01
N ARG A 32 -0.81 12.38 -6.28
CA ARG A 32 -1.21 10.97 -6.15
C ARG A 32 -1.50 10.60 -4.69
N ASN A 33 -0.65 11.03 -3.77
CA ASN A 33 -0.84 10.79 -2.34
C ASN A 33 -2.10 11.49 -1.83
N THR A 34 -2.33 12.73 -2.28
CA THR A 34 -3.53 13.50 -1.96
C THR A 34 -4.80 12.83 -2.53
N GLU A 35 -4.77 12.38 -3.78
CA GLU A 35 -5.88 11.66 -4.41
C GLU A 35 -6.16 10.32 -3.71
N LEU A 36 -5.11 9.59 -3.31
CA LEU A 36 -5.23 8.36 -2.52
C LEU A 36 -5.83 8.65 -1.14
N ALA A 37 -5.41 9.70 -0.45
CA ALA A 37 -5.99 10.11 0.83
C ALA A 37 -7.49 10.46 0.68
N PHE A 38 -7.87 11.20 -0.37
CA PHE A 38 -9.27 11.49 -0.63
C PHE A 38 -10.08 10.25 -1.02
N LYS A 39 -9.51 9.33 -1.81
CA LYS A 39 -10.16 8.04 -2.13
C LYS A 39 -10.32 7.19 -0.86
N ARG A 40 -9.31 7.13 0.01
CA ARG A 40 -9.32 6.47 1.32
C ARG A 40 -10.43 6.99 2.22
N MET A 41 -10.56 8.31 2.32
CA MET A 41 -11.63 8.96 3.07
C MET A 41 -13.01 8.69 2.48
N ALA A 42 -13.15 8.74 1.15
CA ALA A 42 -14.45 8.64 0.48
C ALA A 42 -15.00 7.20 0.40
N GLN A 43 -14.13 6.18 0.41
CA GLN A 43 -14.50 4.79 0.14
C GLN A 43 -14.16 3.84 1.28
N HIS A 44 -14.03 4.37 2.50
CA HIS A 44 -13.75 3.59 3.69
C HIS A 44 -14.74 2.42 3.81
N GLY A 45 -14.25 1.20 3.58
CA GLY A 45 -15.03 -0.06 3.60
C GLY A 45 -15.42 -0.68 2.25
N GLY A 46 -15.13 -0.04 1.10
CA GLY A 46 -15.63 -0.50 -0.21
C GLY A 46 -14.61 -0.86 -1.28
N LEU A 47 -13.39 -0.29 -1.28
CA LEU A 47 -12.45 -0.40 -2.42
C LEU A 47 -11.00 -0.75 -2.07
N GLU A 48 -10.63 -0.78 -0.80
CA GLU A 48 -9.28 -1.15 -0.39
C GLU A 48 -9.28 -2.59 0.17
N PRO A 49 -8.25 -3.41 -0.10
CA PRO A 49 -8.07 -4.65 0.65
C PRO A 49 -8.03 -4.28 2.13
N VAL A 50 -9.12 -4.62 2.84
CA VAL A 50 -9.26 -4.32 4.26
C VAL A 50 -8.20 -5.14 4.98
N LEU A 51 -7.08 -4.51 5.30
CA LEU A 51 -6.05 -5.15 6.10
C LEU A 51 -6.63 -5.35 7.50
N GLU A 52 -6.98 -6.57 7.86
CA GLU A 52 -7.62 -6.85 9.15
C GLU A 52 -6.58 -7.32 10.17
N GLU A 53 -6.73 -6.88 11.41
CA GLU A 53 -5.93 -7.45 12.50
C GLU A 53 -6.18 -8.94 12.58
N ASN A 54 -5.12 -9.70 12.83
CA ASN A 54 -5.11 -11.16 12.82
C ASN A 54 -5.34 -11.83 11.46
N GLN A 55 -5.43 -11.08 10.37
CA GLN A 55 -5.50 -11.64 9.03
C GLN A 55 -4.23 -12.42 8.69
N ASN A 56 -4.39 -13.67 8.26
CA ASN A 56 -3.29 -14.40 7.64
C ASN A 56 -3.17 -14.00 6.17
N PHE A 57 -1.93 -13.85 5.71
CA PHE A 57 -1.63 -13.59 4.31
C PHE A 57 -0.63 -14.60 3.77
N ALA A 58 -0.68 -14.84 2.47
CA ALA A 58 0.20 -15.77 1.80
C ALA A 58 0.66 -15.21 0.45
N ASN A 59 1.96 -15.34 0.17
CA ASN A 59 2.61 -14.93 -1.07
C ASN A 59 2.39 -13.46 -1.45
N TRP A 60 2.35 -12.58 -0.46
CA TRP A 60 2.27 -11.14 -0.70
C TRP A 60 3.63 -10.58 -1.08
N GLN A 61 3.65 -9.70 -2.07
CA GLN A 61 4.89 -9.05 -2.52
C GLN A 61 5.17 -7.81 -1.69
N PHE A 62 6.39 -7.74 -1.17
CA PHE A 62 6.89 -6.60 -0.40
C PHE A 62 8.21 -6.09 -0.97
N HIS A 63 8.47 -4.81 -0.74
CA HIS A 63 9.77 -4.17 -0.95
C HIS A 63 10.36 -3.79 0.41
N VAL A 64 11.56 -4.25 0.72
CA VAL A 64 12.30 -3.86 1.92
C VAL A 64 12.81 -2.43 1.75
N SER A 65 12.19 -1.46 2.43
CA SER A 65 12.54 -0.04 2.32
C SER A 65 13.70 0.32 3.23
N SER A 66 13.70 -0.15 4.47
CA SER A 66 14.76 0.11 5.44
C SER A 66 14.83 -0.93 6.54
N VAL A 67 15.98 -0.99 7.21
CA VAL A 67 16.20 -1.79 8.41
C VAL A 67 16.67 -0.84 9.51
N SER A 68 16.04 -0.92 10.67
CA SER A 68 16.44 -0.19 11.87
C SER A 68 16.68 -1.16 13.02
N GLU A 69 17.54 -0.76 13.96
CA GLU A 69 17.86 -1.54 15.14
C GLU A 69 17.70 -0.62 16.35
N THR A 70 16.82 -1.00 17.27
CA THR A 70 16.56 -0.24 18.49
C THR A 70 17.08 -1.05 19.66
N SER A 71 18.11 -0.53 20.33
CA SER A 71 18.61 -1.08 21.58
C SER A 71 18.14 -0.20 22.74
N VAL A 72 17.44 -0.82 23.69
CA VAL A 72 17.09 -0.19 24.97
C VAL A 72 18.06 -0.72 26.03
N LEU A 73 18.55 0.18 26.89
CA LEU A 73 19.55 -0.16 27.91
C LEU A 73 19.06 -1.34 28.77
N GLY A 74 19.75 -2.49 28.70
CA GLY A 74 19.41 -3.69 29.45
C GLY A 74 18.44 -4.66 28.76
N SER A 75 18.17 -4.49 27.46
CA SER A 75 17.40 -5.44 26.64
C SER A 75 18.16 -5.82 25.38
N ASP A 76 17.85 -7.00 24.84
CA ASP A 76 18.39 -7.42 23.56
C ASP A 76 17.93 -6.46 22.45
N PRO A 77 18.79 -6.15 21.47
CA PRO A 77 18.43 -5.24 20.39
C PRO A 77 17.27 -5.81 19.56
N VAL A 78 16.31 -4.96 19.24
CA VAL A 78 15.17 -5.31 18.38
C VAL A 78 15.43 -4.76 16.99
N LYS A 79 15.52 -5.67 16.01
CA LYS A 79 15.63 -5.33 14.59
C LYS A 79 14.23 -5.14 14.03
N ASN A 80 13.97 -3.98 13.42
CA ASN A 80 12.73 -3.68 12.73
C ASN A 80 13.00 -3.51 11.24
N LEU A 81 12.27 -4.25 10.41
CA LEU A 81 12.29 -4.07 8.97
C LEU A 81 11.05 -3.29 8.57
N HIS A 82 11.24 -2.29 7.73
CA HIS A 82 10.18 -1.55 7.10
C HIS A 82 10.00 -2.09 5.70
N LEU A 83 8.78 -2.50 5.38
CA LEU A 83 8.39 -3.04 4.10
C LEU A 83 7.28 -2.18 3.49
N ASN A 84 7.28 -2.04 2.17
CA ASN A 84 6.22 -1.35 1.45
C ASN A 84 5.63 -2.27 0.38
N ASP A 85 4.34 -2.13 0.12
CA ASP A 85 3.67 -2.74 -1.03
C ASP A 85 3.41 -1.70 -2.14
N ARG A 86 2.72 -2.12 -3.20
CA ARG A 86 2.30 -1.21 -4.28
C ARG A 86 1.09 -0.34 -3.93
N SER A 87 0.40 -0.69 -2.84
CA SER A 87 -0.75 0.04 -2.32
C SER A 87 -0.31 1.26 -1.51
N GLY A 88 0.98 1.38 -1.20
CA GLY A 88 1.53 2.45 -0.38
C GLY A 88 1.20 2.27 1.10
N ILE A 89 1.01 1.03 1.55
CA ILE A 89 0.91 0.67 2.97
C ILE A 89 2.33 0.40 3.46
N GLU A 90 2.68 0.97 4.62
CA GLU A 90 3.91 0.64 5.33
C GLU A 90 3.66 -0.54 6.27
N TYR A 91 4.58 -1.50 6.25
CA TYR A 91 4.53 -2.68 7.10
C TYR A 91 5.79 -2.76 7.95
N ILE A 92 5.62 -2.93 9.25
CA ILE A 92 6.70 -3.06 10.22
C ILE A 92 6.80 -4.52 10.63
N VAL A 93 7.98 -5.10 10.46
CA VAL A 93 8.32 -6.46 10.91
C VAL A 93 9.31 -6.35 12.04
N SER A 94 8.95 -6.83 13.23
CA SER A 94 9.84 -6.84 14.38
C SER A 94 10.49 -8.20 14.58
N SER A 95 11.75 -8.19 15.02
CA SER A 95 12.43 -9.40 15.52
C SER A 95 11.82 -9.97 16.80
N ALA A 96 10.99 -9.21 17.50
CA ALA A 96 10.25 -9.72 18.66
C ALA A 96 9.10 -10.67 18.26
N SER A 97 8.54 -10.50 17.07
CA SER A 97 7.33 -11.22 16.61
C SER A 97 7.58 -12.15 15.43
N THR A 98 8.79 -12.16 14.87
CA THR A 98 9.16 -12.96 13.69
C THR A 98 10.35 -13.86 14.01
N PRO A 99 10.32 -15.15 13.61
CA PRO A 99 11.46 -16.05 13.82
C PRO A 99 12.75 -15.52 13.17
N GLU A 100 13.86 -15.55 13.90
CA GLU A 100 15.17 -15.05 13.45
C GLU A 100 15.62 -15.67 12.12
N ALA A 101 15.40 -16.98 11.94
CA ALA A 101 15.72 -17.69 10.70
C ALA A 101 15.00 -17.13 9.45
N VAL A 102 13.84 -16.50 9.61
CA VAL A 102 13.15 -15.82 8.51
C VAL A 102 13.83 -14.48 8.22
N LEU A 103 14.17 -13.71 9.26
CA LEU A 103 14.77 -12.39 9.14
C LEU A 103 16.16 -12.40 8.53
N ASP A 104 16.95 -13.43 8.82
CA ASP A 104 18.28 -13.61 8.25
C ASP A 104 18.25 -13.93 6.75
N GLY A 105 17.12 -14.45 6.26
CA GLY A 105 16.90 -14.73 4.83
C GLY A 105 16.38 -13.54 4.03
N ILE A 106 16.18 -12.37 4.66
CA ILE A 106 15.64 -11.17 4.00
C ILE A 106 16.79 -10.29 3.50
N ASP A 107 16.89 -10.15 2.18
CA ASP A 107 17.79 -9.20 1.53
C ASP A 107 17.07 -7.89 1.19
N PHE A 108 17.85 -6.82 0.98
CA PHE A 108 17.30 -5.57 0.44
C PHE A 108 16.74 -5.79 -0.97
N GLY A 109 15.54 -5.26 -1.21
CA GLY A 109 14.86 -5.35 -2.50
C GLY A 109 13.46 -5.95 -2.37
N TYR A 110 13.03 -6.67 -3.40
CA TYR A 110 11.69 -7.25 -3.45
C TYR A 110 11.70 -8.71 -3.00
N GLY A 111 10.64 -9.13 -2.33
CA GLY A 111 10.40 -10.54 -2.01
C GLY A 111 8.92 -10.84 -1.83
N PHE A 112 8.65 -12.11 -1.58
CA PHE A 112 7.33 -12.63 -1.29
C PHE A 112 7.31 -13.19 0.13
N ALA A 113 6.31 -12.80 0.90
CA ALA A 113 6.18 -13.23 2.28
C ALA A 113 4.80 -13.86 2.55
N SER A 114 4.77 -14.73 3.55
CA SER A 114 3.54 -15.21 4.17
C SER A 114 3.63 -15.00 5.67
N GLY A 115 2.51 -14.74 6.30
CA GLY A 115 2.52 -14.31 7.69
C GLY A 115 1.15 -13.93 8.22
N LYS A 116 1.18 -13.15 9.29
CA LYS A 116 -0.02 -12.68 9.98
C LYS A 116 0.09 -11.20 10.28
N VAL A 117 -0.99 -10.47 10.03
CA VAL A 117 -1.16 -9.08 10.45
C VAL A 117 -1.41 -9.06 11.96
N ILE A 118 -0.58 -8.32 12.70
CA ILE A 118 -0.66 -8.18 14.16
C ILE A 118 -1.59 -7.02 14.51
N SER A 119 -1.29 -5.84 13.98
CA SER A 119 -2.01 -4.60 14.25
C SER A 119 -2.07 -3.74 13.00
N VAL A 120 -3.08 -2.87 12.91
CA VAL A 120 -3.24 -1.96 11.78
C VAL A 120 -3.66 -0.58 12.27
N GLU A 121 -2.76 0.38 12.11
CA GLU A 121 -3.01 1.79 12.36
C GLU A 121 -3.39 2.51 11.06
N ARG A 122 -4.40 3.37 11.14
CA ARG A 122 -4.94 4.10 9.99
C ARG A 122 -5.04 5.58 10.34
N ASP A 123 -4.23 6.39 9.70
CA ASP A 123 -4.44 7.84 9.66
C ASP A 123 -5.09 8.19 8.32
N LEU A 124 -6.42 8.18 8.30
CA LEU A 124 -7.19 8.50 7.09
C LEU A 124 -7.05 9.94 6.65
N ALA A 125 -6.73 10.86 7.57
CA ALA A 125 -6.58 12.28 7.25
C ALA A 125 -5.23 12.54 6.57
N ALA A 126 -4.17 11.88 7.03
CA ALA A 126 -2.87 11.86 6.35
C ALA A 126 -2.89 10.95 5.09
N GLY A 127 -3.86 10.03 5.01
CA GLY A 127 -3.89 9.00 3.99
C GLY A 127 -2.78 7.97 4.21
N GLU A 128 -2.43 7.67 5.45
CA GLU A 128 -1.36 6.73 5.81
C GLU A 128 -1.95 5.49 6.50
N ILE A 129 -1.40 4.33 6.16
CA ILE A 129 -1.74 3.06 6.79
C ILE A 129 -0.43 2.39 7.16
N ILE A 130 -0.29 2.06 8.43
CA ILE A 130 0.87 1.40 8.99
C ILE A 130 0.39 0.10 9.63
N ALA A 131 1.01 -1.02 9.29
CA ALA A 131 0.64 -2.32 9.81
C ALA A 131 1.83 -3.03 10.43
N GLU A 132 1.66 -3.60 11.61
CA GLU A 132 2.64 -4.52 12.16
C GLU A 132 2.32 -5.94 11.66
N ILE A 133 3.32 -6.64 11.15
CA ILE A 133 3.15 -8.02 10.66
C ILE A 133 4.22 -8.95 11.23
N SER A 134 3.82 -10.19 11.49
CA SER A 134 4.74 -11.31 11.78
C SER A 134 4.93 -12.13 10.51
N LEU A 135 6.18 -12.40 10.16
CA LEU A 135 6.48 -13.25 9.00
C LEU A 135 6.64 -14.71 9.43
N LEU A 136 6.03 -15.61 8.67
CA LEU A 136 6.22 -17.06 8.79
C LEU A 136 7.18 -17.59 7.72
N SER A 137 7.25 -16.93 6.57
CA SER A 137 8.18 -17.26 5.50
C SER A 137 8.53 -16.05 4.66
N TRP A 138 9.73 -16.09 4.07
CA TRP A 138 10.21 -15.13 3.09
C TRP A 138 10.85 -15.85 1.91
N LYS A 139 10.65 -15.31 0.72
CA LYS A 139 11.32 -15.74 -0.51
C LYS A 139 11.74 -14.50 -1.29
N ASN A 140 13.04 -14.32 -1.50
CA ASN A 140 13.56 -13.26 -2.36
C ASN A 140 12.97 -13.36 -3.78
N ARG A 141 12.75 -12.21 -4.41
CA ARG A 141 12.40 -12.15 -5.83
C ARG A 141 13.69 -12.31 -6.62
N ASP A 142 13.84 -13.48 -7.27
CA ASP A 142 14.93 -13.79 -8.20
C ASP A 142 15.12 -12.72 -9.29
#